data_AF-A0A0F8ZPJ6-F1
#
_entry.id   AF-A0A0F8ZPJ6-F1
#
_cell.length_a   1.000
_cell.length_b   1.000
_cell.length_c   1.000
_cell.angle_alpha   90.00
_cell.angle_beta   90.00
_cell.angle_gamma   90.00
#
_symmetry.space_group_name_H-M   'P 1'
#
loop_
_entity.id
_entity.type
_entity.pdbx_description
1 polymer ?
#
loop_
_entity_poly.entity_id
_entity_poly.type
_entity_poly.pdbx_seq_one_letter_code
_entity_poly.pdbx_strand_id
1 'polypeptide(L)'
;MEFDADLVIPDKTKSILDGAIVPWSGRFQSFRRQELRAVGKKFGFNLMTPINKIKPKHLDFILHGTDKKIHFQYQSKSSDSRWEYTDYFEGVLDNLHRIFMETDSEAKREWLKQFMLQTPCNSCHGKKLKPEALAVKINGNGIMDVCDLSIYACYDFFQNLKLTETESYIARDVLKEIKARLEFLKNVGLTYLTLNRSSATLSGGESQRIRLATQIGSNLTGVLYVLDEPTIGLHQRDNARLIKTLTKLRNLGNTVIVVEHDEEIIRNSDWMIDLGPGAGVHGGNIVFQGTVDQILN
;
A
#
# COMPACT_ATOMS: atom_id res chain seq x y z
N MET A 1 5.49 11.85 -3.20
CA MET A 1 4.06 12.05 -3.53
C MET A 1 3.99 13.34 -4.29
N GLU A 2 3.59 13.28 -5.53
CA GLU A 2 3.52 14.43 -6.42
C GLU A 2 2.14 14.46 -7.07
N PHE A 3 1.63 15.65 -7.37
CA PHE A 3 0.37 15.77 -8.10
C PHE A 3 0.55 15.31 -9.53
N ASP A 4 -0.39 14.50 -10.01
CA ASP A 4 -0.35 13.96 -11.36
C ASP A 4 -1.36 14.68 -12.26
N ALA A 5 -0.91 15.07 -13.45
CA ALA A 5 -1.73 15.84 -14.37
C ALA A 5 -2.96 15.06 -14.89
N ASP A 6 -2.84 13.75 -15.06
CA ASP A 6 -3.94 12.91 -15.54
C ASP A 6 -4.97 12.65 -14.44
N LEU A 7 -4.56 12.59 -13.17
CA LEU A 7 -5.51 12.54 -12.05
C LEU A 7 -6.21 13.89 -11.84
N VAL A 8 -5.50 15.01 -12.00
CA VAL A 8 -6.06 16.37 -11.88
C VAL A 8 -7.02 16.68 -13.04
N ILE A 9 -6.76 16.13 -14.23
CA ILE A 9 -7.56 16.28 -15.45
C ILE A 9 -7.93 14.89 -16.02
N PRO A 10 -8.89 14.18 -15.40
CA PRO A 10 -9.25 12.82 -15.80
C PRO A 10 -9.96 12.80 -17.16
N ASP A 11 -10.79 13.82 -17.45
CA ASP A 11 -11.53 13.94 -18.70
C ASP A 11 -10.94 15.02 -19.60
N LYS A 12 -10.07 14.59 -20.52
CA LYS A 12 -9.41 15.48 -21.49
C LYS A 12 -10.33 15.97 -22.60
N THR A 13 -11.59 15.51 -22.66
CA THR A 13 -12.58 15.98 -23.65
C THR A 13 -13.30 17.25 -23.20
N LYS A 14 -13.28 17.55 -21.89
CA LYS A 14 -13.85 18.78 -21.34
C LYS A 14 -12.93 19.98 -21.56
N SER A 15 -13.54 21.16 -21.60
CA SER A 15 -12.80 22.42 -21.55
C SER A 15 -12.50 22.83 -20.10
N ILE A 16 -11.58 23.78 -19.93
CA ILE A 16 -11.21 24.29 -18.61
C ILE A 16 -12.42 24.98 -17.95
N LEU A 17 -13.24 25.67 -18.74
CA LEU A 17 -14.46 26.32 -18.23
C LEU A 17 -15.54 25.32 -17.84
N ASP A 18 -15.61 24.17 -18.51
CA ASP A 18 -16.51 23.06 -18.18
C ASP A 18 -16.03 22.23 -16.97
N GLY A 19 -14.92 22.63 -16.34
CA GLY A 19 -14.41 22.00 -15.13
C GLY A 19 -13.50 20.80 -15.38
N ALA A 20 -12.72 20.81 -16.46
CA ALA A 20 -11.71 19.78 -16.72
C ALA A 20 -10.70 19.62 -15.56
N ILE A 21 -10.37 20.71 -14.84
CA ILE A 21 -9.48 20.70 -13.68
C ILE A 21 -10.31 20.44 -12.41
N VAL A 22 -10.36 19.19 -11.96
CA VAL A 22 -11.25 18.75 -10.88
C VAL A 22 -10.97 19.46 -9.55
N PRO A 23 -9.71 19.58 -9.07
CA PRO A 23 -9.42 20.25 -7.80
C PRO A 23 -9.79 21.75 -7.75
N TRP A 24 -10.04 22.34 -8.93
CA TRP A 24 -10.41 23.74 -9.09
C TRP A 24 -11.90 23.96 -9.40
N SER A 25 -12.67 22.87 -9.46
CA SER A 25 -14.14 22.92 -9.48
C SER A 25 -14.67 23.15 -8.05
N GLY A 26 -15.40 24.24 -7.79
CA GLY A 26 -15.96 24.52 -6.45
C GLY A 26 -16.03 26.00 -6.05
N ARG A 27 -15.96 26.27 -4.73
CA ARG A 27 -16.23 27.58 -4.11
C ARG A 27 -15.34 28.73 -4.63
N PHE A 28 -14.11 28.43 -5.07
CA PHE A 28 -13.16 29.41 -5.63
C PHE A 28 -13.09 29.41 -7.16
N GLN A 29 -14.04 28.76 -7.83
CA GLN A 29 -14.07 28.62 -9.27
C GLN A 29 -14.15 29.98 -9.99
N SER A 30 -14.82 30.99 -9.42
CA SER A 30 -14.91 32.32 -10.03
C SER A 30 -13.58 33.07 -10.08
N PHE A 31 -12.77 32.96 -9.02
CA PHE A 31 -11.44 33.58 -8.94
C PHE A 31 -10.48 32.89 -9.90
N ARG A 32 -10.35 31.57 -9.80
CA ARG A 32 -9.44 30.79 -10.63
C ARG A 32 -9.80 30.84 -12.13
N ARG A 33 -11.09 30.97 -12.46
CA ARG A 33 -11.52 31.21 -13.86
C ARG A 33 -11.09 32.58 -14.39
N GLN A 34 -11.11 33.64 -13.59
CA GLN A 34 -10.66 34.96 -14.01
C GLN A 34 -9.14 34.99 -14.19
N GLU A 35 -8.42 34.33 -13.29
CA GLU A 35 -6.97 34.15 -13.37
C GLU A 35 -6.57 33.41 -14.66
N LEU A 36 -7.16 32.24 -14.93
CA LEU A 36 -6.88 31.48 -16.16
C LEU A 36 -7.29 32.24 -17.44
N ARG A 37 -8.28 33.13 -17.39
CA ARG A 37 -8.64 34.02 -18.53
C ARG A 37 -7.54 35.02 -18.83
N ALA A 38 -6.91 35.59 -17.80
CA ALA A 38 -5.77 36.49 -17.99
C ALA A 38 -4.58 35.74 -18.62
N VAL A 39 -4.31 34.50 -18.17
CA VAL A 39 -3.29 33.64 -18.76
C VAL A 39 -3.60 33.33 -20.22
N GLY A 40 -4.82 32.88 -20.52
CA GLY A 40 -5.27 32.58 -21.88
C GLY A 40 -5.18 33.79 -22.83
N LYS A 41 -5.53 34.99 -22.36
CA LYS A 41 -5.40 36.24 -23.13
C LYS A 41 -3.96 36.60 -23.44
N LYS A 42 -3.03 36.38 -22.49
CA LYS A 42 -1.61 36.70 -22.66
C LYS A 42 -0.89 35.75 -23.62
N PHE A 43 -1.19 34.45 -23.55
CA PHE A 43 -0.51 33.41 -24.33
C PHE A 43 -1.30 32.94 -25.55
N GLY A 44 -2.51 33.46 -25.78
CA GLY A 44 -3.29 33.23 -27.00
C GLY A 44 -3.97 31.86 -27.06
N PHE A 45 -4.53 31.37 -25.95
CA PHE A 45 -5.32 30.14 -25.94
C PHE A 45 -6.72 30.35 -25.38
N ASN A 46 -7.68 29.61 -25.94
CA ASN A 46 -9.08 29.68 -25.54
C ASN A 46 -9.41 28.59 -24.51
N LEU A 47 -9.96 28.99 -23.37
CA LEU A 47 -10.35 28.13 -22.27
C LEU A 47 -11.58 27.24 -22.56
N MET A 48 -12.33 27.55 -23.62
CA MET A 48 -13.41 26.70 -24.15
C MET A 48 -12.90 25.57 -25.02
N THR A 49 -11.61 25.55 -25.35
CA THR A 49 -11.01 24.45 -26.12
C THR A 49 -10.92 23.21 -25.23
N PRO A 50 -11.40 22.04 -25.69
CA PRO A 50 -11.15 20.76 -25.03
C PRO A 50 -9.66 20.53 -24.78
N ILE A 51 -9.29 19.98 -23.62
CA ILE A 51 -7.88 19.77 -23.22
C ILE A 51 -7.11 18.97 -24.28
N ASN A 52 -7.72 17.94 -24.86
CA ASN A 52 -7.10 17.11 -25.91
C ASN A 52 -6.78 17.87 -27.22
N LYS A 53 -7.36 19.05 -27.43
CA LYS A 53 -7.11 19.93 -28.59
C LYS A 53 -6.21 21.11 -28.25
N ILE A 54 -5.82 21.28 -26.99
CA ILE A 54 -4.89 22.34 -26.56
C ILE A 54 -3.47 21.92 -26.94
N LYS A 55 -2.67 22.89 -27.41
CA LYS A 55 -1.25 22.67 -27.73
C LYS A 55 -0.49 22.30 -26.44
N PRO A 56 0.45 21.34 -26.45
CA PRO A 56 1.19 20.92 -25.26
C PRO A 56 1.83 22.07 -24.48
N LYS A 57 2.43 23.05 -25.19
CA LYS A 57 3.03 24.25 -24.57
C LYS A 57 2.03 25.12 -23.79
N HIS A 58 0.77 25.17 -24.23
CA HIS A 58 -0.26 25.93 -23.51
C HIS A 58 -0.77 25.17 -22.30
N LEU A 59 -0.83 23.83 -22.38
CA LEU A 59 -1.16 22.99 -21.24
C LEU A 59 -0.08 23.06 -20.16
N ASP A 60 1.19 23.10 -20.57
CA ASP A 60 2.35 23.32 -19.69
C ASP A 60 2.22 24.63 -18.90
N PHE A 61 1.88 25.75 -19.57
CA PHE A 61 1.63 27.02 -18.88
C PHE A 61 0.51 26.97 -17.84
N ILE A 62 -0.49 26.11 -18.05
CA ILE A 62 -1.60 25.94 -17.11
C ILE A 62 -1.16 25.09 -15.92
N LEU A 63 -0.41 24.02 -16.16
CA LEU A 63 -0.03 23.05 -15.13
C LEU A 63 1.14 23.52 -14.27
N HIS A 64 2.20 24.04 -14.90
CA HIS A 64 3.48 24.39 -14.28
C HIS A 64 3.73 25.91 -14.16
N GLY A 65 2.78 26.73 -14.62
CA GLY A 65 2.86 28.18 -14.47
C GLY A 65 3.61 28.87 -15.61
N THR A 66 3.98 30.13 -15.39
CA THR A 66 4.50 30.99 -16.46
C THR A 66 5.72 31.79 -16.04
N ASP A 67 6.71 31.88 -16.92
CA ASP A 67 7.95 32.65 -16.70
C ASP A 67 7.78 34.16 -16.88
N LYS A 68 6.59 34.63 -17.26
CA LYS A 68 6.28 36.04 -17.51
C LYS A 68 5.20 36.51 -16.56
N LYS A 69 5.38 37.73 -16.03
CA LYS A 69 4.34 38.39 -15.24
C LYS A 69 3.09 38.66 -16.08
N ILE A 70 1.95 38.41 -15.49
CA ILE A 70 0.62 38.59 -16.06
C ILE A 70 -0.11 39.59 -15.18
N HIS A 71 -0.82 40.50 -15.83
CA HIS A 71 -1.69 41.44 -15.14
C HIS A 71 -3.03 40.75 -14.88
N PHE A 72 -3.35 40.52 -13.61
CA PHE A 72 -4.57 39.89 -13.16
C PHE A 72 -5.54 40.96 -12.69
N GLN A 73 -6.75 40.93 -13.24
CA GLN A 73 -7.87 41.76 -12.82
C GLN A 73 -8.96 40.85 -12.29
N TYR A 74 -9.39 41.12 -11.07
CA TYR A 74 -10.49 40.39 -10.46
C TYR A 74 -11.66 41.33 -10.17
N GLN A 75 -12.84 40.86 -10.50
CA GLN A 75 -14.10 41.45 -10.10
C GLN A 75 -14.89 40.45 -9.23
N SER A 76 -15.31 40.93 -8.06
CA SER A 76 -16.18 40.18 -7.17
C SER A 76 -17.54 39.94 -7.81
N LYS A 77 -18.14 38.77 -7.53
CA LYS A 77 -19.51 38.46 -7.99
C LYS A 77 -20.59 39.04 -7.07
N SER A 78 -20.25 39.35 -5.82
CA SER A 78 -21.18 39.75 -4.77
C SER A 78 -21.03 41.21 -4.33
N SER A 79 -20.02 41.93 -4.83
CA SER A 79 -19.75 43.33 -4.51
C SER A 79 -19.13 44.04 -5.71
N ASP A 80 -19.17 45.38 -5.73
CA ASP A 80 -18.49 46.21 -6.74
C ASP A 80 -16.97 46.32 -6.53
N SER A 81 -16.41 45.48 -5.65
CA SER A 81 -14.98 45.45 -5.36
C SER A 81 -14.20 44.91 -6.55
N ARG A 82 -13.20 45.68 -7.00
CA ARG A 82 -12.21 45.29 -8.02
C ARG A 82 -10.81 45.37 -7.43
N TRP A 83 -9.99 44.41 -7.79
CA TRP A 83 -8.56 44.44 -7.45
C TRP A 83 -7.73 43.98 -8.63
N GLU A 84 -6.55 44.58 -8.75
CA GLU A 84 -5.62 44.30 -9.83
C GLU A 84 -4.22 44.11 -9.24
N TYR A 85 -3.49 43.14 -9.76
CA TYR A 85 -2.11 42.89 -9.38
C TYR A 85 -1.34 42.31 -10.58
N THR A 86 -0.02 42.39 -10.53
CA THR A 86 0.84 41.87 -11.59
C THR A 86 1.83 40.89 -10.99
N ASP A 87 1.67 39.61 -11.32
CA ASP A 87 2.49 38.55 -10.76
C ASP A 87 2.67 37.40 -11.77
N TYR A 88 3.50 36.43 -11.44
CA TYR A 88 3.62 35.18 -12.18
C TYR A 88 2.43 34.27 -11.89
N PHE A 89 1.95 33.55 -12.91
CA PHE A 89 1.04 32.45 -12.67
C PHE A 89 1.85 31.26 -12.16
N GLU A 90 1.57 30.80 -10.95
CA GLU A 90 2.30 29.70 -10.31
C GLU A 90 2.00 28.32 -10.92
N GLY A 91 0.88 28.18 -11.64
CA GLY A 91 0.47 26.89 -12.20
C GLY A 91 -0.42 26.08 -11.26
N VAL A 92 -1.23 25.20 -11.86
CA VAL A 92 -2.21 24.39 -11.12
C VAL A 92 -1.53 23.38 -10.20
N LEU A 93 -0.47 22.70 -10.64
CA LEU A 93 0.17 21.65 -9.87
C LEU A 93 0.93 22.23 -8.66
N ASP A 94 1.67 23.32 -8.86
CA ASP A 94 2.40 23.99 -7.78
C ASP A 94 1.45 24.67 -6.79
N ASN A 95 0.34 25.24 -7.27
CA ASN A 95 -0.75 25.72 -6.40
C ASN A 95 -1.27 24.61 -5.49
N LEU A 96 -1.58 23.43 -6.06
CA LEU A 96 -2.10 22.30 -5.30
C LEU A 96 -1.06 21.76 -4.31
N HIS A 97 0.20 21.70 -4.72
CA HIS A 97 1.31 21.30 -3.84
C HIS A 97 1.47 22.25 -2.65
N ARG A 98 1.49 23.56 -2.90
CA ARG A 98 1.52 24.57 -1.83
C ARG A 98 0.33 24.43 -0.89
N ILE A 99 -0.89 24.33 -1.43
CA ILE A 99 -2.11 24.15 -0.63
C ILE A 99 -2.01 22.87 0.22
N PHE A 100 -1.48 21.78 -0.33
CA PHE A 100 -1.32 20.52 0.39
C PHE A 100 -0.38 20.66 1.60
N MET A 101 0.73 21.40 1.44
CA MET A 101 1.71 21.64 2.50
C MET A 101 1.22 22.64 3.56
N GLU A 102 0.51 23.70 3.16
CA GLU A 102 0.05 24.77 4.05
C GLU A 102 -1.30 24.46 4.74
N THR A 103 -2.07 23.51 4.23
CA THR A 103 -3.39 23.18 4.79
C THR A 103 -3.25 22.40 6.10
N ASP A 104 -3.84 22.90 7.18
CA ASP A 104 -3.96 22.20 8.48
C ASP A 104 -5.15 21.22 8.55
N SER A 105 -6.09 21.31 7.62
CA SER A 105 -7.27 20.42 7.59
C SER A 105 -6.94 19.03 7.05
N GLU A 106 -7.08 18.01 7.89
CA GLU A 106 -6.90 16.61 7.50
C GLU A 106 -7.85 16.18 6.38
N ALA A 107 -9.13 16.56 6.47
CA ALA A 107 -10.13 16.21 5.45
C ALA A 107 -9.75 16.75 4.06
N LYS A 108 -9.26 17.99 4.01
CA LYS A 108 -8.81 18.61 2.75
C LYS A 108 -7.51 17.96 2.25
N ARG A 109 -6.60 17.62 3.15
CA ARG A 109 -5.36 16.90 2.80
C ARG A 109 -5.67 15.52 2.20
N GLU A 110 -6.59 14.78 2.81
CA GLU A 110 -7.01 13.46 2.32
C GLU A 110 -7.71 13.53 0.96
N TRP A 111 -8.59 14.52 0.78
CA TRP A 111 -9.20 14.77 -0.53
C TRP A 111 -8.18 15.09 -1.62
N LEU A 112 -7.15 15.90 -1.30
CA LEU A 112 -6.09 16.24 -2.26
C LEU A 112 -5.20 15.04 -2.63
N LYS A 113 -4.99 14.08 -1.72
CA LYS A 113 -4.17 12.88 -2.00
C LYS A 113 -4.73 12.04 -3.15
N GLN A 114 -6.02 12.11 -3.43
CA GLN A 114 -6.65 11.40 -4.54
C GLN A 114 -6.10 11.82 -5.91
N PHE A 115 -5.49 13.00 -5.99
CA PHE A 115 -4.88 13.55 -7.20
C PHE A 115 -3.36 13.39 -7.24
N MET A 116 -2.78 12.62 -6.32
CA MET A 116 -1.33 12.44 -6.19
C MET A 116 -0.92 11.00 -6.49
N LEU A 117 0.23 10.85 -7.13
CA LEU A 117 0.89 9.55 -7.29
C LEU A 117 1.98 9.37 -6.24
N GLN A 118 2.13 8.12 -5.79
CA GLN A 118 3.30 7.73 -5.00
C GLN A 118 4.49 7.52 -5.94
N THR A 119 5.30 8.55 -6.08
CA THR A 119 6.60 8.48 -6.74
C THR A 119 7.71 8.11 -5.75
N PRO A 120 8.73 7.33 -6.18
CA PRO A 120 9.93 7.12 -5.39
C PRO A 120 10.54 8.47 -4.99
N CYS A 121 10.96 8.59 -3.72
CA CYS A 121 11.60 9.81 -3.25
C CYS A 121 12.87 10.13 -4.06
N ASN A 122 13.04 11.37 -4.51
CA ASN A 122 14.21 11.77 -5.31
C ASN A 122 15.55 11.64 -4.57
N SER A 123 15.56 11.73 -3.23
CA SER A 123 16.78 11.65 -2.43
C SER A 123 17.23 10.23 -2.14
N CYS A 124 16.29 9.32 -1.85
CA CYS A 124 16.61 7.93 -1.48
C CYS A 124 16.17 6.90 -2.51
N HIS A 125 15.55 7.33 -3.62
CA HIS A 125 15.01 6.48 -4.68
C HIS A 125 14.11 5.35 -4.16
N GLY A 126 13.33 5.63 -3.10
CA GLY A 126 12.44 4.64 -2.47
C GLY A 126 13.10 3.73 -1.44
N LYS A 127 14.41 3.89 -1.15
CA LYS A 127 15.16 3.09 -0.17
C LYS A 127 14.91 3.50 1.30
N LYS A 128 14.21 4.61 1.56
CA LYS A 128 13.74 5.07 2.90
C LYS A 128 14.84 5.33 3.95
N LEU A 129 16.11 5.16 3.61
CA LEU A 129 17.26 5.31 4.51
C LEU A 129 18.20 6.41 4.01
N LYS A 130 19.02 6.92 4.94
CA LYS A 130 20.06 7.90 4.63
C LYS A 130 21.20 7.27 3.79
N PRO A 131 21.94 8.06 2.99
CA PRO A 131 23.04 7.55 2.17
C PRO A 131 24.11 6.79 2.97
N GLU A 132 24.41 7.23 4.19
CA GLU A 132 25.43 6.59 5.05
C GLU A 132 25.00 5.18 5.49
N ALA A 133 23.70 5.00 5.78
CA ALA A 133 23.16 3.68 6.11
C ALA A 133 23.13 2.74 4.89
N LEU A 134 22.89 3.30 3.69
CA LEU A 134 22.90 2.54 2.43
C LEU A 134 24.32 2.19 1.93
N ALA A 135 25.34 2.88 2.43
CA ALA A 135 26.73 2.58 2.11
C ALA A 135 27.25 1.31 2.81
N VAL A 136 26.61 0.87 3.90
CA VAL A 136 26.95 -0.37 4.60
C VAL A 136 26.47 -1.57 3.80
N LYS A 137 27.39 -2.50 3.51
CA LYS A 137 27.13 -3.66 2.66
C LYS A 137 27.54 -4.95 3.35
N ILE A 138 26.77 -6.00 3.09
CA ILE A 138 27.10 -7.38 3.45
C ILE A 138 27.18 -8.17 2.15
N ASN A 139 28.35 -8.76 1.87
CA ASN A 139 28.64 -9.47 0.61
C ASN A 139 28.25 -8.67 -0.65
N GLY A 140 28.58 -7.37 -0.65
CA GLY A 140 28.33 -6.47 -1.77
C GLY A 140 26.90 -5.92 -1.86
N ASN A 141 25.95 -6.39 -1.04
CA ASN A 141 24.55 -5.97 -1.05
C ASN A 141 24.26 -5.03 0.13
N GLY A 142 23.57 -3.92 -0.13
CA GLY A 142 23.06 -3.04 0.92
C GLY A 142 21.80 -3.60 1.57
N ILE A 143 21.40 -3.02 2.71
CA ILE A 143 20.20 -3.47 3.46
C ILE A 143 18.93 -3.49 2.59
N MET A 144 18.71 -2.45 1.80
CA MET A 144 17.51 -2.38 0.95
C MET A 144 17.57 -3.35 -0.23
N ASP A 145 18.77 -3.62 -0.76
CA ASP A 145 18.92 -4.57 -1.85
C ASP A 145 18.50 -5.97 -1.37
N VAL A 146 18.83 -6.33 -0.12
CA VAL A 146 18.37 -7.58 0.53
C VAL A 146 16.86 -7.54 0.85
N CYS A 147 16.33 -6.41 1.29
CA CYS A 147 14.89 -6.26 1.58
C CYS A 147 14.00 -6.29 0.31
N ASP A 148 14.55 -5.93 -0.84
CA ASP A 148 13.87 -5.96 -2.14
C ASP A 148 13.93 -7.36 -2.79
N LEU A 149 14.76 -8.28 -2.29
CA LEU A 149 14.69 -9.69 -2.68
C LEU A 149 13.34 -10.29 -2.28
N SER A 150 12.87 -11.25 -3.08
CA SER A 150 11.78 -12.13 -2.64
C SER A 150 12.19 -12.89 -1.39
N ILE A 151 11.24 -13.29 -0.55
CA ILE A 151 11.51 -14.05 0.68
C ILE A 151 12.29 -15.33 0.36
N TYR A 152 12.02 -15.98 -0.78
CA TYR A 152 12.81 -17.09 -1.27
C TYR A 152 14.28 -16.72 -1.49
N ALA A 153 14.54 -15.69 -2.30
CA ALA A 153 15.91 -15.26 -2.62
C ALA A 153 16.64 -14.69 -1.38
N CYS A 154 15.91 -14.02 -0.49
CA CYS A 154 16.43 -13.50 0.77
C CYS A 154 16.83 -14.64 1.72
N TYR A 155 16.01 -15.69 1.82
CA TYR A 155 16.36 -16.90 2.58
C TYR A 155 17.64 -17.55 2.03
N ASP A 156 17.73 -17.72 0.72
CA ASP A 156 18.90 -18.30 0.06
C ASP A 156 20.16 -17.42 0.21
N PHE A 157 20.01 -16.09 0.20
CA PHE A 157 21.08 -15.14 0.48
C PHE A 157 21.68 -15.36 1.87
N PHE A 158 20.84 -15.45 2.92
CA PHE A 158 21.33 -15.70 4.28
C PHE A 158 21.84 -17.12 4.49
N GLN A 159 21.36 -18.10 3.73
CA GLN A 159 21.87 -19.47 3.79
C GLN A 159 23.29 -19.58 3.23
N ASN A 160 23.57 -18.86 2.14
CA ASN A 160 24.87 -18.90 1.46
C ASN A 160 25.79 -17.72 1.84
N LEU A 161 25.48 -17.04 2.94
CA LEU A 161 26.24 -15.89 3.39
C LEU A 161 27.63 -16.31 3.84
N LYS A 162 28.65 -15.84 3.11
CA LYS A 162 30.06 -16.01 3.48
C LYS A 162 30.45 -14.96 4.49
N LEU A 163 30.94 -15.39 5.65
CA LEU A 163 31.41 -14.55 6.74
C LEU A 163 32.76 -15.07 7.23
N THR A 164 33.56 -14.20 7.82
CA THR A 164 34.75 -14.59 8.58
C THR A 164 34.37 -15.31 9.87
N GLU A 165 35.33 -15.95 10.55
CA GLU A 165 35.07 -16.64 11.81
C GLU A 165 34.54 -15.69 12.90
N THR A 166 35.11 -14.49 12.99
CA THR A 166 34.71 -13.47 13.96
C THR A 166 33.30 -12.94 13.68
N GLU A 167 32.98 -12.61 12.42
CA GLU A 167 31.63 -12.18 12.02
C GLU A 167 30.60 -13.29 12.26
N SER A 168 30.94 -14.53 11.93
CA SER A 168 30.06 -15.69 12.15
C SER A 168 29.77 -15.90 13.63
N TYR A 169 30.77 -15.73 14.49
CA TYR A 169 30.61 -15.83 15.94
C TYR A 169 29.68 -14.73 16.48
N ILE A 170 29.89 -13.48 16.07
CA ILE A 170 29.09 -12.33 16.52
C ILE A 170 27.65 -12.41 15.99
N ALA A 171 27.47 -12.76 14.70
CA ALA A 171 26.18 -12.74 14.04
C ALA A 171 25.37 -14.04 14.23
N ARG A 172 25.91 -15.05 14.90
CA ARG A 172 25.32 -16.40 15.02
C ARG A 172 23.83 -16.37 15.41
N ASP A 173 23.52 -15.69 16.51
CA ASP A 173 22.18 -15.72 17.09
C ASP A 173 21.21 -14.86 16.24
N VAL A 174 21.70 -13.76 15.67
CA VAL A 174 20.93 -12.91 14.74
C VAL A 174 20.61 -13.65 13.44
N LEU A 175 21.58 -14.34 12.84
CA LEU A 175 21.40 -15.12 11.62
C LEU A 175 20.44 -16.29 11.84
N LYS A 176 20.53 -16.95 13.00
CA LYS A 176 19.58 -18.00 13.38
C LYS A 176 18.15 -17.47 13.39
N GLU A 177 17.93 -16.30 13.99
CA GLU A 177 16.61 -15.67 14.07
C GLU A 177 16.08 -15.22 12.70
N ILE A 178 16.92 -14.59 11.87
CA ILE A 178 16.56 -14.18 10.52
C ILE A 178 16.15 -15.39 9.68
N LYS A 179 16.97 -16.45 9.67
CA LYS A 179 16.70 -17.67 8.92
C LYS A 179 15.40 -18.33 9.36
N ALA A 180 15.16 -18.43 10.68
CA ALA A 180 13.93 -18.99 11.22
C ALA A 180 12.69 -18.20 10.76
N ARG A 181 12.72 -16.86 10.84
CA ARG A 181 11.58 -16.02 10.41
C ARG A 181 11.30 -16.13 8.92
N LEU A 182 12.34 -16.13 8.09
CA LEU A 182 12.21 -16.31 6.65
C LEU A 182 11.70 -17.71 6.29
N GLU A 183 12.13 -18.74 7.03
CA GLU A 183 11.62 -20.10 6.88
C GLU A 183 10.13 -20.20 7.21
N PHE A 184 9.66 -19.52 8.27
CA PHE A 184 8.22 -19.49 8.58
C PHE A 184 7.41 -18.86 7.46
N LEU A 185 7.85 -17.72 6.92
CA LEU A 185 7.20 -17.07 5.79
C LEU A 185 7.17 -17.97 4.55
N LYS A 186 8.23 -18.74 4.31
CA LYS A 186 8.30 -19.74 3.25
C LYS A 186 7.31 -20.88 3.47
N ASN A 187 7.19 -21.38 4.70
CA ASN A 187 6.28 -22.48 5.05
C ASN A 187 4.80 -22.10 4.89
N VAL A 188 4.45 -20.85 5.16
CA VAL A 188 3.08 -20.34 4.92
C VAL A 188 2.85 -19.84 3.48
N GLY A 189 3.77 -20.16 2.54
CA GLY A 189 3.57 -19.91 1.11
C GLY A 189 3.82 -18.48 0.64
N LEU A 190 4.42 -17.61 1.45
CA LEU A 190 4.63 -16.18 1.12
C LEU A 190 5.95 -15.90 0.39
N THR A 191 6.55 -16.92 -0.21
CA THR A 191 7.88 -16.87 -0.83
C THR A 191 8.09 -15.79 -1.91
N TYR A 192 7.02 -15.37 -2.57
CA TYR A 192 7.03 -14.39 -3.67
C TYR A 192 7.01 -12.93 -3.19
N LEU A 193 6.68 -12.69 -1.92
CA LEU A 193 6.68 -11.34 -1.34
C LEU A 193 8.11 -10.87 -1.07
N THR A 194 8.30 -9.55 -1.00
CA THR A 194 9.55 -8.93 -0.56
C THR A 194 9.37 -8.35 0.84
N LEU A 195 10.47 -8.15 1.58
CA LEU A 195 10.40 -7.54 2.92
C LEU A 195 10.05 -6.04 2.85
N ASN A 196 10.33 -5.38 1.72
CA ASN A 196 10.01 -3.96 1.51
C ASN A 196 8.57 -3.72 1.01
N ARG A 197 7.77 -4.78 0.78
CA ARG A 197 6.38 -4.63 0.33
C ARG A 197 5.54 -3.91 1.38
N SER A 198 4.74 -2.94 0.92
CA SER A 198 3.85 -2.18 1.80
C SER A 198 2.75 -3.08 2.37
N SER A 199 2.56 -3.06 3.69
CA SER A 199 1.53 -3.83 4.39
C SER A 199 0.11 -3.50 3.91
N ALA A 200 -0.14 -2.25 3.49
CA ALA A 200 -1.44 -1.81 2.97
C ALA A 200 -1.80 -2.45 1.61
N THR A 201 -0.85 -3.07 0.93
CA THR A 201 -1.05 -3.73 -0.39
C THR A 201 -1.20 -5.24 -0.27
N LEU A 202 -1.21 -5.78 0.94
CA LEU A 202 -1.37 -7.21 1.17
C LEU A 202 -2.84 -7.58 1.11
N SER A 203 -3.13 -8.76 0.55
CA SER A 203 -4.47 -9.35 0.65
C SER A 203 -4.79 -9.75 2.09
N GLY A 204 -6.07 -10.02 2.38
CA GLY A 204 -6.49 -10.53 3.68
C GLY A 204 -5.77 -11.83 4.05
N GLY A 205 -5.74 -12.80 3.13
CA GLY A 205 -5.02 -14.07 3.32
C GLY A 205 -3.51 -13.90 3.46
N GLU A 206 -2.88 -12.99 2.70
CA GLU A 206 -1.45 -12.67 2.89
C GLU A 206 -1.17 -12.12 4.30
N SER A 207 -1.98 -11.15 4.75
CA SER A 207 -1.82 -10.53 6.07
C SER A 207 -2.04 -11.52 7.20
N GLN A 208 -3.03 -12.39 7.07
CA GLN A 208 -3.32 -13.45 8.03
C GLN A 208 -2.16 -14.45 8.12
N ARG A 209 -1.59 -14.88 6.99
CA ARG A 209 -0.45 -15.80 6.97
C ARG A 209 0.83 -15.17 7.52
N ILE A 210 1.07 -13.87 7.30
CA ILE A 210 2.18 -13.15 7.96
C ILE A 210 1.99 -13.16 9.48
N ARG A 211 0.77 -12.91 9.94
CA ARG A 211 0.44 -12.96 11.38
C ARG A 211 0.68 -14.37 11.94
N LEU A 212 0.25 -15.41 11.24
CA LEU A 212 0.52 -16.80 11.62
C LEU A 212 2.02 -17.08 11.71
N ALA A 213 2.79 -16.76 10.67
CA ALA A 213 4.25 -16.91 10.66
C ALA A 213 4.93 -16.19 11.83
N THR A 214 4.45 -14.99 12.16
CA THR A 214 4.95 -14.20 13.30
C THR A 214 4.66 -14.87 14.63
N GLN A 215 3.48 -15.49 14.80
CA GLN A 215 3.11 -16.21 16.02
C GLN A 215 3.89 -17.52 16.19
N ILE A 216 4.21 -18.22 15.10
CA ILE A 216 5.05 -19.42 15.21
C ILE A 216 6.47 -19.02 15.62
N GLY A 217 6.96 -17.88 15.14
CA GLY A 217 8.28 -17.37 15.52
C GLY A 217 8.40 -16.87 16.96
N SER A 218 7.29 -16.62 17.66
CA SER A 218 7.36 -16.19 19.06
C SER A 218 7.65 -17.32 20.04
N ASN A 219 7.59 -18.60 19.59
CA ASN A 219 7.83 -19.79 20.40
C ASN A 219 7.08 -19.79 21.74
N LEU A 220 5.88 -19.20 21.77
CA LEU A 220 5.03 -19.22 22.97
C LEU A 220 4.49 -20.63 23.21
N THR A 221 4.28 -20.95 24.48
CA THR A 221 3.72 -22.22 24.96
C THR A 221 2.55 -21.93 25.90
N GLY A 222 1.58 -22.85 25.98
CA GLY A 222 0.36 -22.67 26.78
C GLY A 222 -0.62 -21.63 26.25
N VAL A 223 -0.51 -21.28 24.96
CA VAL A 223 -1.41 -20.31 24.30
C VAL A 223 -2.55 -21.05 23.59
N LEU A 224 -3.75 -20.46 23.63
CA LEU A 224 -4.89 -20.85 22.79
C LEU A 224 -4.91 -19.98 21.54
N TYR A 225 -4.58 -20.57 20.39
CA TYR A 225 -4.70 -19.92 19.09
C TYR A 225 -6.06 -20.22 18.49
N VAL A 226 -6.81 -19.18 18.14
CA VAL A 226 -8.07 -19.29 17.39
C VAL A 226 -7.87 -18.68 16.02
N LEU A 227 -8.00 -19.50 14.97
CA LEU A 227 -7.81 -19.12 13.57
C LEU A 227 -9.13 -19.20 12.82
N ASP A 228 -9.37 -18.20 11.99
CA ASP A 228 -10.57 -18.06 11.16
C ASP A 228 -10.22 -18.29 9.69
N GLU A 229 -10.53 -19.47 9.16
CA GLU A 229 -10.27 -19.90 7.77
C GLU A 229 -8.86 -19.58 7.23
N PRO A 230 -7.78 -20.14 7.82
CA PRO A 230 -6.40 -19.87 7.40
C PRO A 230 -6.06 -20.35 5.97
N THR A 231 -6.92 -21.13 5.32
CA THR A 231 -6.75 -21.57 3.92
C THR A 231 -7.19 -20.54 2.89
N ILE A 232 -7.87 -19.45 3.28
CA ILE A 232 -8.37 -18.43 2.33
C ILE A 232 -7.21 -17.90 1.46
N GLY A 233 -7.41 -18.00 0.14
CA GLY A 233 -6.44 -17.52 -0.85
C GLY A 233 -5.13 -18.30 -0.84
N LEU A 234 -5.14 -19.55 -0.35
CA LEU A 234 -4.05 -20.51 -0.49
C LEU A 234 -4.37 -21.49 -1.62
N HIS A 235 -3.33 -21.89 -2.36
CA HIS A 235 -3.47 -22.93 -3.38
C HIS A 235 -3.42 -24.31 -2.69
N GLN A 236 -4.21 -25.30 -3.14
CA GLN A 236 -4.30 -26.63 -2.51
C GLN A 236 -2.93 -27.26 -2.21
N ARG A 237 -1.97 -27.12 -3.14
CA ARG A 237 -0.58 -27.60 -2.97
C ARG A 237 0.11 -27.10 -1.69
N ASP A 238 -0.25 -25.93 -1.20
CA ASP A 238 0.35 -25.33 -0.01
C ASP A 238 -0.44 -25.64 1.28
N ASN A 239 -1.64 -26.25 1.20
CA ASN A 239 -2.43 -26.68 2.38
C ASN A 239 -1.64 -27.66 3.25
N ALA A 240 -0.98 -28.65 2.65
CA ALA A 240 -0.14 -29.59 3.37
C ALA A 240 0.99 -28.92 4.19
N ARG A 241 1.50 -27.76 3.75
CA ARG A 241 2.51 -26.99 4.50
C ARG A 241 1.88 -26.22 5.65
N LEU A 242 0.70 -25.65 5.44
CA LEU A 242 -0.07 -25.00 6.49
C LEU A 242 -0.42 -25.99 7.61
N ILE A 243 -0.95 -27.18 7.26
CA ILE A 243 -1.27 -28.25 8.22
C ILE A 243 -0.04 -28.60 9.06
N LYS A 244 1.11 -28.90 8.44
CA LYS A 244 2.37 -29.18 9.15
C LYS A 244 2.77 -28.06 10.12
N THR A 245 2.51 -26.82 9.72
CA THR A 245 2.81 -25.63 10.50
C THR A 245 1.89 -25.52 11.72
N LEU A 246 0.58 -25.77 11.56
CA LEU A 246 -0.39 -25.81 12.65
C LEU A 246 -0.10 -26.96 13.62
N THR A 247 0.24 -28.15 13.10
CA THR A 247 0.67 -29.30 13.90
C THR A 247 1.92 -28.97 14.71
N LYS A 248 2.90 -28.27 14.12
CA LYS A 248 4.09 -27.81 14.84
C LYS A 248 3.71 -26.85 15.96
N LEU A 249 2.82 -25.90 15.70
CA LEU A 249 2.35 -24.93 16.70
C LEU A 249 1.67 -25.63 17.89
N ARG A 250 0.81 -26.62 17.62
CA ARG A 250 0.20 -27.50 18.64
C ARG A 250 1.27 -28.25 19.45
N ASN A 251 2.21 -28.89 18.76
CA ASN A 251 3.25 -29.71 19.38
C ASN A 251 4.25 -28.91 20.24
N LEU A 252 4.29 -27.57 20.12
CA LEU A 252 5.02 -26.71 21.05
C LEU A 252 4.33 -26.59 22.42
N GLY A 253 3.18 -27.24 22.63
CA GLY A 253 2.41 -27.18 23.87
C GLY A 253 1.32 -26.11 23.84
N ASN A 254 0.76 -25.84 22.65
CA ASN A 254 -0.34 -24.91 22.45
C ASN A 254 -1.61 -25.65 22.02
N THR A 255 -2.76 -25.00 22.22
CA THR A 255 -4.03 -25.46 21.68
C THR A 255 -4.37 -24.62 20.45
N VAL A 256 -4.79 -25.27 19.37
CA VAL A 256 -5.12 -24.60 18.10
C VAL A 256 -6.56 -24.94 17.73
N ILE A 257 -7.43 -23.94 17.76
CA ILE A 257 -8.81 -24.02 17.26
C ILE A 257 -8.84 -23.36 15.89
N VAL A 258 -9.36 -24.08 14.90
CA VAL A 258 -9.44 -23.61 13.53
C VAL A 258 -10.89 -23.71 13.07
N VAL A 259 -11.44 -22.58 12.61
CA VAL A 259 -12.70 -22.55 11.87
C VAL A 259 -12.36 -22.77 10.40
N GLU A 260 -12.83 -23.86 9.80
CA GLU A 260 -12.48 -24.25 8.44
C GLU A 260 -13.60 -25.01 7.75
N HIS A 261 -13.55 -25.00 6.42
CA HIS A 261 -14.40 -25.79 5.55
C HIS A 261 -13.58 -26.66 4.57
N ASP A 262 -12.24 -26.55 4.58
CA ASP A 262 -11.35 -27.38 3.77
C ASP A 262 -11.27 -28.84 4.28
N GLU A 263 -11.55 -29.79 3.38
CA GLU A 263 -11.56 -31.22 3.69
C GLU A 263 -10.21 -31.73 4.19
N GLU A 264 -9.09 -31.25 3.63
CA GLU A 264 -7.74 -31.71 3.99
C GLU A 264 -7.41 -31.31 5.43
N ILE A 265 -7.78 -30.09 5.85
CA ILE A 265 -7.64 -29.67 7.25
C ILE A 265 -8.54 -30.48 8.17
N ILE A 266 -9.82 -30.64 7.83
CA ILE A 266 -10.78 -31.39 8.66
C ILE A 266 -10.26 -32.81 8.90
N ARG A 267 -9.80 -33.49 7.85
CA ARG A 267 -9.25 -34.86 7.95
C ARG A 267 -7.97 -34.97 8.77
N ASN A 268 -7.20 -33.88 8.91
CA ASN A 268 -5.95 -33.84 9.69
C ASN A 268 -6.15 -33.28 11.11
N SER A 269 -7.40 -33.05 11.54
CA SER A 269 -7.70 -32.56 12.88
C SER A 269 -7.69 -33.69 13.91
N ASP A 270 -7.19 -33.41 15.13
CA ASP A 270 -7.24 -34.38 16.23
C ASP A 270 -8.68 -34.53 16.78
N TRP A 271 -9.46 -33.46 16.66
CA TRP A 271 -10.83 -33.33 17.15
C TRP A 271 -11.58 -32.32 16.28
N MET A 272 -12.85 -32.59 16.01
CA MET A 272 -13.73 -31.68 15.27
C MET A 272 -15.03 -31.43 16.03
N ILE A 273 -15.59 -30.25 15.80
CA ILE A 273 -16.90 -29.82 16.31
C ILE A 273 -17.66 -29.29 15.10
N ASP A 274 -18.81 -29.91 14.80
CA ASP A 274 -19.71 -29.46 13.74
C ASP A 274 -20.87 -28.66 14.33
N LEU A 275 -21.15 -27.50 13.74
CA LEU A 275 -22.17 -26.56 14.19
C LEU A 275 -23.29 -26.47 13.14
N GLY A 276 -24.54 -26.58 13.59
CA GLY A 276 -25.68 -26.59 12.68
C GLY A 276 -27.02 -26.73 13.40
N PRO A 277 -28.03 -27.39 12.80
CA PRO A 277 -28.05 -27.98 11.44
C PRO A 277 -28.19 -26.95 10.30
N GLY A 278 -28.53 -25.69 10.60
CA GLY A 278 -28.62 -24.60 9.63
C GLY A 278 -27.94 -23.33 10.12
N ALA A 279 -28.13 -22.22 9.39
CA ALA A 279 -27.61 -20.91 9.78
C ALA A 279 -28.63 -20.09 10.59
N GLY A 280 -28.16 -19.06 11.29
CA GLY A 280 -29.01 -18.11 12.02
C GLY A 280 -29.84 -18.78 13.12
N VAL A 281 -31.15 -18.54 13.14
CA VAL A 281 -32.09 -19.11 14.13
C VAL A 281 -32.20 -20.64 14.07
N HIS A 282 -31.75 -21.25 12.97
CA HIS A 282 -31.74 -22.70 12.77
C HIS A 282 -30.39 -23.36 13.11
N GLY A 283 -29.44 -22.56 13.61
CA GLY A 283 -28.08 -22.99 13.97
C GLY A 283 -27.78 -22.86 15.45
N GLY A 284 -26.48 -22.77 15.76
CA GLY A 284 -26.00 -22.52 17.13
C GLY A 284 -25.97 -23.76 18.03
N ASN A 285 -26.24 -24.95 17.48
CA ASN A 285 -26.16 -26.20 18.22
C ASN A 285 -24.96 -27.03 17.74
N ILE A 286 -24.36 -27.78 18.66
CA ILE A 286 -23.34 -28.79 18.32
C ILE A 286 -24.07 -29.99 17.74
N VAL A 287 -23.84 -30.28 16.46
CA VAL A 287 -24.43 -31.43 15.75
C VAL A 287 -23.54 -32.65 15.92
N PHE A 288 -22.22 -32.44 15.94
CA PHE A 288 -21.23 -33.49 16.14
C PHE A 288 -20.04 -32.96 16.94
N GLN A 289 -19.46 -33.81 17.78
CA GLN A 289 -18.15 -33.58 18.39
C GLN A 289 -17.44 -34.92 18.51
N GLY A 290 -16.19 -34.99 18.06
CA GLY A 290 -15.46 -36.24 18.05
C GLY A 290 -14.23 -36.23 17.14
N THR A 291 -13.70 -37.42 16.88
CA THR A 291 -12.61 -37.62 15.92
C THR A 291 -13.14 -37.75 14.49
N VAL A 292 -12.24 -37.59 13.51
CA VAL A 292 -12.56 -37.79 12.09
C VAL A 292 -13.10 -39.20 11.81
N ASP A 293 -12.57 -40.23 12.48
CA ASP A 293 -13.07 -41.60 12.32
C ASP A 293 -14.50 -41.77 12.85
N GLN A 294 -14.92 -40.99 13.85
CA GLN A 294 -16.25 -41.10 14.44
C GLN A 294 -17.36 -40.50 13.56
N ILE A 295 -17.05 -39.50 12.72
CA ILE A 295 -18.04 -38.91 11.80
C ILE A 295 -18.15 -39.69 10.48
N LEU A 296 -17.11 -40.43 10.10
CA LEU A 296 -17.07 -41.21 8.86
C LEU A 296 -17.75 -42.58 9.00
N ASN A 297 -18.01 -43.03 10.23
CA ASN A 297 -18.69 -44.29 10.56
C ASN A 297 -20.18 -44.06 10.85
#